data_AF-A0AAT9HXU1-F1
#
_entry.id   AF-A0AAT9HXU1-F1
#
_cell.length_a   1.000
_cell.length_b   1.000
_cell.length_c   1.000
_cell.angle_alpha   90.00
_cell.angle_beta   90.00
_cell.angle_gamma   90.00
#
_symmetry.space_group_name_H-M   'P 1'
#
loop_
_entity.id
_entity.type
_entity.pdbx_description
1 polymer ?
#
loop_
_entity_poly.entity_id
_entity_poly.type
_entity_poly.pdbx_seq_one_letter_code
_entity_poly.pdbx_strand_id
1 'polypeptide(L)'
;MVHVSCGSIDHGFIDPALGLAVLTETDLTGQKASGREGARMPARRRKTIDPLTLEPGDYIVHEQHGVGRYIEMVQRTVQGATREYLVVEYAPAKRGQPGDRLYIPTDQLEQITKYVGGEAPTLHRLGGADWTKTKARAKKAVKEIAADLIKLYSARMAAPGHTFGPDTPGSASWRTRSRTRRRPTSSPPSPRSRRTWRSRSRWTA
;
A
#
# COMPACT_ATOMS: atom_id res chain seq x y z
N MET A 1 -10.60 22.63 -39.31
CA MET A 1 -10.43 21.18 -39.07
C MET A 1 -9.67 21.05 -37.76
N VAL A 2 -10.11 20.19 -36.82
CA VAL A 2 -9.47 20.04 -35.50
C VAL A 2 -8.99 18.60 -35.36
N HIS A 3 -7.72 18.42 -35.01
CA HIS A 3 -7.10 17.12 -34.79
C HIS A 3 -6.73 16.97 -33.32
N VAL A 4 -7.00 15.79 -32.74
CA VAL A 4 -6.63 15.45 -31.37
C VAL A 4 -5.62 14.31 -31.44
N SER A 5 -4.44 14.52 -30.84
CA SER A 5 -3.37 13.53 -30.76
C SER A 5 -2.74 13.57 -29.37
N CYS A 6 -2.12 12.45 -28.97
CA CYS A 6 -1.41 12.35 -27.69
C CYS A 6 0.08 12.63 -27.92
N GLY A 7 0.67 13.53 -27.13
CA GLY A 7 2.09 13.88 -27.20
C GLY A 7 2.54 14.62 -25.94
N SER A 8 3.85 14.71 -25.73
CA SER A 8 4.43 15.44 -24.59
C SER A 8 4.76 16.87 -25.00
N ILE A 9 3.79 17.78 -24.86
CA ILE A 9 3.95 19.21 -25.13
C ILE A 9 3.51 19.98 -23.89
N ASP A 10 4.40 20.82 -23.35
CA ASP A 10 4.14 21.56 -22.12
C ASP A 10 3.27 22.81 -22.32
N HIS A 11 3.41 23.47 -23.47
CA HIS A 11 2.71 24.72 -23.82
C HIS A 11 2.22 24.71 -25.26
N GLY A 12 1.01 25.23 -25.49
CA GLY A 12 0.49 25.47 -26.83
C GLY A 12 1.23 26.61 -27.53
N PHE A 13 1.13 26.66 -28.85
CA PHE A 13 1.67 27.74 -29.67
C PHE A 13 0.83 27.96 -30.93
N ILE A 14 0.98 29.14 -31.53
CA ILE A 14 0.33 29.52 -32.78
C ILE A 14 1.42 29.87 -33.79
N ASP A 15 1.34 29.28 -34.97
CA ASP A 15 2.17 29.63 -36.12
C ASP A 15 1.28 30.29 -37.20
N PRO A 16 1.36 31.62 -37.35
CA PRO A 16 0.59 32.35 -38.35
C PRO A 16 0.99 32.03 -39.80
N ALA A 17 2.24 31.64 -40.04
CA ALA A 17 2.73 31.35 -41.39
C ALA A 17 2.16 30.03 -41.93
N LEU A 18 1.91 29.06 -41.03
CA LEU A 18 1.29 27.77 -41.35
C LEU A 18 -0.22 27.72 -41.08
N GLY A 19 -0.79 28.78 -40.50
CA GLY A 19 -2.20 28.78 -40.06
C GLY A 19 -2.52 27.71 -39.01
N LEU A 20 -1.51 27.35 -38.20
CA LEU A 20 -1.59 26.24 -37.25
C LEU A 20 -1.68 26.75 -35.82
N ALA A 21 -2.63 26.22 -35.05
CA ALA A 21 -2.73 26.44 -33.62
C ALA A 21 -2.67 25.09 -32.89
N VAL A 22 -1.69 24.94 -32.00
CA VAL A 22 -1.55 23.79 -31.11
C VAL A 22 -1.98 24.23 -29.72
N LEU A 23 -2.98 23.57 -29.16
CA LEU A 23 -3.50 23.83 -27.82
C LEU A 23 -3.25 22.61 -26.94
N THR A 24 -2.73 22.82 -25.74
CA THR A 24 -2.52 21.75 -24.76
C THR A 24 -3.65 21.72 -23.74
N GLU A 25 -3.76 20.61 -23.00
CA GLU A 25 -4.70 20.51 -21.88
C GLU A 25 -4.45 21.59 -20.82
N THR A 26 -3.18 21.96 -20.61
CA THR A 26 -2.78 23.02 -19.68
C THR A 26 -3.34 24.38 -20.08
N ASP A 27 -3.37 24.70 -21.38
CA ASP A 27 -3.90 25.99 -21.87
C ASP A 27 -5.42 26.10 -21.70
N LEU A 28 -6.13 24.97 -21.79
CA LEU A 28 -7.58 24.90 -21.65
C LEU A 28 -8.04 24.87 -20.19
N THR A 29 -7.28 24.22 -19.32
CA THR A 29 -7.66 23.98 -17.92
C THR A 29 -6.93 24.86 -16.91
N GLY A 30 -5.85 25.54 -17.33
CA GLY A 30 -5.01 26.39 -16.48
C GLY A 30 -4.28 25.62 -15.37
N GLN A 31 -4.35 24.29 -15.37
CA GLN A 31 -3.77 23.43 -14.34
C GLN A 31 -2.73 22.55 -15.03
N LYS A 32 -1.46 22.76 -14.68
CA LYS A 32 -0.41 21.82 -15.07
C LYS A 32 -0.75 20.50 -14.39
N ALA A 33 -1.14 19.48 -15.16
CA ALA A 33 -1.19 18.13 -14.64
C ALA A 33 0.25 17.75 -14.33
N SER A 34 0.70 18.02 -13.10
CA SER A 34 1.97 17.52 -12.60
C SER A 34 1.95 16.03 -12.90
N GLY A 35 2.85 15.59 -13.78
CA GLY A 35 3.04 14.18 -14.10
C GLY A 35 2.94 13.43 -12.79
N ARG A 36 2.07 12.42 -12.76
CA ARG A 36 1.66 11.69 -11.56
C ARG A 36 2.84 10.85 -11.09
N GLU A 37 3.90 11.51 -10.67
CA GLU A 37 5.11 10.94 -10.13
C GLU A 37 4.74 10.48 -8.73
N GLY A 38 4.30 9.23 -8.68
CA GLY A 38 4.04 8.47 -7.48
C GLY A 38 3.29 9.25 -6.42
N ALA A 39 1.96 9.33 -6.53
CA ALA A 39 1.13 9.51 -5.34
C ALA A 39 1.55 8.40 -4.36
N ARG A 40 2.46 8.72 -3.43
CA ARG A 40 2.82 7.84 -2.34
C ARG A 40 1.51 7.56 -1.65
N MET A 41 1.07 6.30 -1.73
CA MET A 41 -0.09 5.87 -0.98
C MET A 41 0.08 6.37 0.46
N PRO A 42 -0.96 6.98 1.07
CA PRO A 42 -0.88 7.39 2.45
C PRO A 42 -0.38 6.18 3.22
N ALA A 43 0.75 6.34 3.92
CA ALA A 43 1.37 5.27 4.67
C ALA A 43 0.28 4.76 5.61
N ARG A 44 -0.30 3.60 5.26
CA ARG A 44 -1.27 2.89 6.09
C ARG A 44 -0.59 2.85 7.44
N ARG A 45 -1.15 3.53 8.46
CA ARG A 45 -0.55 3.68 9.80
C ARG A 45 0.17 2.37 10.09
N ARG A 46 1.51 2.39 10.06
CA ARG A 46 2.29 1.23 10.49
C ARG A 46 1.67 0.87 11.82
N LYS A 47 1.27 -0.39 11.99
CA LYS A 47 0.82 -0.86 13.29
C LYS A 47 2.06 -0.77 14.19
N THR A 48 2.26 0.40 14.79
CA THR A 48 3.25 0.62 15.83
C THR A 48 2.97 -0.48 16.85
N ILE A 49 3.98 -1.29 17.14
CA ILE A 49 3.81 -2.35 18.10
C ILE A 49 3.47 -1.69 19.44
N ASP A 50 2.42 -2.18 20.09
CA ASP A 50 2.20 -1.86 21.48
C ASP A 50 3.11 -2.78 22.32
N PRO A 51 4.12 -2.25 23.03
CA PRO A 51 5.07 -3.05 23.79
C PRO A 51 4.40 -4.00 24.78
N LEU A 52 3.21 -3.64 25.30
CA LEU A 52 2.41 -4.47 26.21
C LEU A 52 1.90 -5.78 25.58
N THR A 53 1.93 -5.89 24.25
CA THR A 53 1.48 -7.09 23.52
C THR A 53 2.61 -8.05 23.15
N LEU A 54 3.86 -7.71 23.47
CA LEU A 54 5.03 -8.52 23.18
C LEU A 54 5.36 -9.45 24.34
N GLU A 55 5.53 -10.73 24.03
CA GLU A 55 5.96 -11.74 24.99
C GLU A 55 7.43 -12.11 24.74
N PRO A 56 8.25 -12.29 25.80
CA PRO A 56 9.64 -12.73 25.65
C PRO A 56 9.77 -13.93 24.70
N GLY A 57 10.56 -13.75 23.65
CA GLY A 57 10.75 -14.72 22.59
C GLY A 57 9.98 -14.46 21.30
N ASP A 58 9.07 -13.48 21.28
CA ASP A 58 8.46 -13.00 20.05
C ASP A 58 9.51 -12.53 19.04
N TYR A 59 9.28 -12.82 17.76
CA TYR A 59 10.12 -12.30 16.69
C TYR A 59 9.66 -10.89 16.28
N ILE A 60 10.62 -9.98 16.19
CA ILE A 60 10.40 -8.59 15.81
C ILE A 60 11.22 -8.29 14.56
N VAL A 61 10.63 -7.52 13.64
CA VAL A 61 11.31 -7.01 12.45
C VAL A 61 11.62 -5.54 12.66
N HIS A 62 12.90 -5.20 12.74
CA HIS A 62 13.38 -3.82 12.68
C HIS A 62 13.61 -3.42 11.22
N GLU A 63 13.19 -2.22 10.83
CA GLU A 63 13.28 -1.74 9.45
C GLU A 63 14.72 -1.78 8.89
N GLN A 64 15.71 -1.45 9.73
CA GLN A 64 17.12 -1.36 9.35
C GLN A 64 17.93 -2.64 9.62
N HIS A 65 17.59 -3.40 10.67
CA HIS A 65 18.44 -4.50 11.15
C HIS A 65 17.85 -5.88 10.84
N GLY A 66 16.56 -5.94 10.48
CA GLY A 66 15.88 -7.18 10.16
C GLY A 66 15.30 -7.87 11.37
N VAL A 67 15.32 -9.20 11.37
CA VAL A 67 14.60 -10.02 12.33
C VAL A 67 15.46 -10.26 13.56
N GLY A 68 14.93 -9.88 14.71
CA GLY A 68 15.48 -10.12 16.04
C GLY A 68 14.45 -10.82 16.93
N ARG A 69 14.90 -11.28 18.10
CA ARG A 69 14.07 -11.91 19.13
C ARG A 69 13.90 -10.93 20.29
N TYR A 70 12.66 -10.65 20.67
CA TYR A 70 12.37 -9.87 21.86
C TYR A 70 12.81 -10.60 23.11
N ILE A 71 13.50 -9.91 24.02
CA ILE A 71 13.93 -10.47 25.30
C ILE A 71 13.06 -9.89 26.41
N GLU A 72 13.14 -8.58 26.62
CA GLU A 72 12.48 -7.89 27.74
C GLU A 72 12.46 -6.38 27.52
N MET A 73 11.74 -5.67 28.38
CA MET A 73 11.77 -4.22 28.47
C MET A 73 12.55 -3.81 29.71
N VAL A 74 13.49 -2.87 29.56
CA VAL A 74 14.35 -2.40 30.65
C VAL A 74 14.29 -0.89 30.78
N GLN A 75 14.32 -0.41 32.01
CA GLN A 75 14.44 1.01 32.31
C GLN A 75 15.91 1.34 32.57
N ARG A 76 16.45 2.36 31.89
CA ARG A 76 17.83 2.82 32.07
C ARG A 76 17.90 4.33 32.18
N THR A 77 18.70 4.81 33.12
CA THR A 77 19.03 6.23 33.24
C THR A 77 20.23 6.55 32.38
N VAL A 78 20.03 7.36 31.35
CA VAL A 78 21.08 7.81 30.43
C VAL A 78 21.10 9.34 30.47
N GLN A 79 22.26 9.92 30.76
CA GLN A 79 22.44 11.39 30.86
C GLN A 79 21.45 12.08 31.82
N GLY A 80 21.14 11.43 32.96
CA GLY A 80 20.23 11.99 33.98
C GLY A 80 18.74 11.85 33.66
N ALA A 81 18.37 11.33 32.49
CA ALA A 81 16.98 11.03 32.15
C ALA A 81 16.75 9.51 32.17
N THR A 82 15.73 9.07 32.89
CA THR A 82 15.32 7.67 32.92
C THR A 82 14.41 7.38 31.74
N ARG A 83 14.81 6.43 30.88
CA ARG A 83 14.09 6.03 29.67
C ARG A 83 13.87 4.53 29.63
N GLU A 84 12.81 4.11 28.96
CA GLU A 84 12.49 2.71 28.71
C GLU A 84 13.07 2.26 27.37
N TYR A 85 13.61 1.05 27.36
CA TYR A 85 14.24 0.44 26.19
C TYR A 85 13.70 -0.97 26.01
N LEU A 86 13.37 -1.29 24.77
CA LEU A 86 13.04 -2.63 24.32
C LEU A 86 14.34 -3.35 23.95
N VAL A 87 14.60 -4.48 24.60
CA VAL A 87 15.81 -5.29 24.36
C VAL A 87 15.51 -6.37 23.34
N VAL A 88 16.24 -6.33 22.23
CA VAL A 88 16.14 -7.30 21.14
C VAL A 88 17.47 -8.01 20.94
N GLU A 89 17.45 -9.33 20.88
CA GLU A 89 18.61 -10.16 20.55
C GLU A 89 18.63 -10.50 19.05
N TYR A 90 19.81 -10.38 18.46
CA TYR A 90 20.11 -10.68 17.06
C TYR A 90 21.10 -11.83 16.96
N ALA A 91 21.27 -12.34 15.74
CA ALA A 91 22.24 -13.40 15.49
C ALA A 91 23.66 -12.92 15.81
N PRO A 92 24.53 -13.81 16.34
CA PRO A 92 25.88 -13.45 16.73
C PRO A 92 26.71 -13.02 15.51
N ALA A 93 27.50 -11.95 15.69
CA ALA A 93 28.43 -11.46 14.67
C ALA A 93 29.48 -12.52 14.25
N LYS A 94 29.95 -13.34 15.20
CA LYS A 94 30.92 -14.43 14.97
C LYS A 94 30.39 -15.76 15.49
N ARG A 95 30.73 -16.85 14.79
CA ARG A 95 30.34 -18.20 15.18
C ARG A 95 30.92 -18.54 16.56
N GLY A 96 30.05 -18.96 17.48
CA GLY A 96 30.43 -19.30 18.86
C GLY A 96 30.38 -18.15 19.87
N GLN A 97 29.96 -16.95 19.46
CA GLN A 97 29.71 -15.83 20.38
C GLN A 97 28.23 -15.75 20.79
N PRO A 98 27.92 -15.09 21.93
CA PRO A 98 26.54 -14.78 22.29
C PRO A 98 25.88 -13.88 21.25
N GLY A 99 24.54 -13.91 21.19
CA GLY A 99 23.77 -13.04 20.32
C GLY A 99 23.98 -11.56 20.65
N ASP A 100 23.98 -10.72 19.62
CA ASP A 100 24.16 -9.28 19.78
C ASP A 100 22.84 -8.64 20.26
N ARG A 101 22.91 -7.79 21.30
CA ARG A 101 21.73 -7.13 21.86
C ARG A 101 21.62 -5.68 21.39
N LEU A 102 20.43 -5.29 20.97
CA LEU A 102 20.08 -3.92 20.60
C LEU A 102 19.06 -3.36 21.61
N TYR A 103 19.34 -2.15 22.10
CA TYR A 103 18.44 -1.39 22.96
C TYR A 103 17.69 -0.36 22.11
N ILE A 104 16.40 -0.58 21.90
CA ILE A 104 15.56 0.31 21.09
C ILE A 104 14.76 1.19 22.05
N PRO A 105 14.91 2.52 21.99
CA PRO A 105 14.12 3.39 22.85
C PRO A 105 12.65 3.43 22.40
N THR A 106 11.74 3.69 23.33
CA THR A 106 10.29 3.63 23.08
C THR A 106 9.77 4.70 22.09
N ASP A 107 10.55 5.74 21.81
CA ASP A 107 10.27 6.74 20.79
C ASP A 107 10.51 6.25 19.35
N GLN A 108 11.16 5.10 19.17
CA GLN A 108 11.50 4.51 17.86
C GLN A 108 10.69 3.24 17.55
N LEU A 109 9.59 3.00 18.27
CA LEU A 109 8.76 1.79 18.11
C LEU A 109 8.06 1.71 16.74
N GLU A 110 7.95 2.82 16.00
CA GLU A 110 7.42 2.87 14.64
C GLU A 110 8.32 2.19 13.59
N GLN A 111 9.59 1.97 13.92
CA GLN A 111 10.56 1.28 13.07
C GLN A 111 10.55 -0.24 13.26
N ILE A 112 9.81 -0.73 14.25
CA ILE A 112 9.65 -2.15 14.52
C ILE A 112 8.25 -2.64 14.17
N THR A 113 8.15 -3.90 13.79
CA THR A 113 6.88 -4.58 13.57
C THR A 113 6.96 -6.02 14.07
N LYS A 114 5.93 -6.53 14.73
CA LYS A 114 5.88 -7.95 15.15
C LYS A 114 5.90 -8.83 13.90
N TYR A 115 6.74 -9.85 13.91
CA TYR A 115 6.78 -10.83 12.82
C TYR A 115 5.51 -11.69 12.85
N VAL A 116 4.88 -11.88 11.69
CA VAL A 116 3.61 -12.61 11.53
C VAL A 116 3.72 -13.77 10.54
N GLY A 117 4.93 -14.26 10.28
CA GLY A 117 5.12 -15.47 9.47
C GLY A 117 4.83 -16.72 10.31
N GLY A 118 4.19 -17.72 9.71
CA GLY A 118 3.84 -18.96 10.41
C GLY A 118 5.04 -19.86 10.78
N GLU A 119 6.21 -19.60 10.20
CA GLU A 119 7.45 -20.33 10.49
C GLU A 119 8.43 -19.49 11.30
N ALA A 120 9.20 -20.14 12.18
CA ALA A 120 10.24 -19.51 12.98
C ALA A 120 11.34 -18.93 12.06
N PRO A 121 11.50 -17.60 11.98
CA PRO A 121 12.46 -16.97 11.09
C PRO A 121 13.89 -17.12 11.62
N THR A 122 14.86 -17.06 10.70
CA THR A 122 16.27 -16.95 11.09
C THR A 122 16.56 -15.53 11.56
N LEU A 123 17.30 -15.42 12.68
CA LEU A 123 17.73 -14.12 13.19
C LEU A 123 18.79 -13.51 12.26
N HIS A 124 18.71 -12.21 12.04
CA HIS A 124 19.70 -11.47 11.26
C HIS A 124 20.83 -10.96 12.14
N ARG A 125 22.01 -10.73 11.54
CA ARG A 125 23.15 -10.14 12.24
C ARG A 125 23.03 -8.62 12.28
N LEU A 126 23.39 -8.01 13.41
CA LEU A 126 23.40 -6.56 13.54
C LEU A 126 24.42 -5.95 12.58
N GLY A 127 24.01 -4.95 11.78
CA GLY A 127 24.89 -4.28 10.82
C GLY A 127 25.32 -5.14 9.61
N GLY A 128 24.79 -6.37 9.47
CA GLY A 128 25.09 -7.25 8.33
C GLY A 128 24.38 -6.82 7.03
N ALA A 129 24.98 -7.16 5.89
CA ALA A 129 24.38 -6.91 4.57
C ALA A 129 23.24 -7.89 4.23
N ASP A 130 23.02 -8.92 5.03
CA ASP A 130 22.07 -10.01 4.75
C ASP A 130 20.63 -9.49 4.71
N TRP A 131 20.24 -8.65 5.66
CA TRP A 131 18.91 -8.05 5.69
C TRP A 131 18.64 -7.19 4.46
N THR A 132 19.61 -6.34 4.08
CA THR A 132 19.52 -5.50 2.88
C THR A 132 19.33 -6.33 1.63
N LYS A 133 20.06 -7.46 1.50
CA LYS A 133 19.90 -8.40 0.39
C LYS A 133 18.52 -9.07 0.39
N THR A 134 18.05 -9.54 1.54
CA THR A 134 16.72 -10.15 1.69
C THR A 134 15.61 -9.16 1.32
N LYS A 135 15.69 -7.91 1.82
CA LYS A 135 14.76 -6.82 1.48
C LYS A 135 14.76 -6.51 -0.01
N ALA A 136 15.94 -6.46 -0.64
CA ALA A 136 16.06 -6.23 -2.07
C ALA A 136 15.44 -7.36 -2.91
N ARG A 137 15.68 -8.63 -2.54
CA ARG A 137 15.08 -9.80 -3.19
C ARG A 137 13.55 -9.80 -3.07
N ALA A 138 13.02 -9.53 -1.87
CA ALA A 138 11.59 -9.43 -1.64
C ALA A 138 10.96 -8.30 -2.47
N LYS A 139 11.59 -7.12 -2.51
CA LYS A 139 11.14 -5.98 -3.32
C LYS A 139 11.10 -6.33 -4.82
N LYS A 140 12.09 -7.08 -5.32
CA LYS A 140 12.13 -7.54 -6.70
C LYS A 140 10.96 -8.47 -7.01
N ALA A 141 10.74 -9.49 -6.18
CA ALA A 141 9.63 -10.44 -6.36
C ALA A 141 8.25 -9.74 -6.34
N VAL A 142 8.05 -8.78 -5.42
CA VAL A 142 6.79 -7.98 -5.39
C VAL A 142 6.60 -7.20 -6.69
N LYS A 143 7.66 -6.62 -7.25
CA LYS A 143 7.59 -5.89 -8.52
C LYS A 143 7.25 -6.81 -9.69
N GLU A 144 7.80 -8.01 -9.71
CA GLU A 144 7.49 -9.03 -10.74
C GLU A 144 6.01 -9.43 -10.68
N ILE A 145 5.49 -9.78 -9.48
CA ILE A 145 4.07 -10.11 -9.30
C ILE A 145 3.17 -8.95 -9.72
N ALA A 146 3.51 -7.72 -9.37
CA ALA A 146 2.74 -6.55 -9.76
C ALA A 146 2.70 -6.37 -11.29
N ALA A 147 3.83 -6.59 -11.97
CA ALA A 147 3.90 -6.54 -13.42
C ALA A 147 3.03 -7.63 -14.07
N ASP A 148 3.07 -8.85 -13.55
CA ASP A 148 2.25 -9.96 -14.04
C ASP A 148 0.75 -9.71 -13.83
N LEU A 149 0.37 -9.13 -12.70
CA LEU A 149 -1.02 -8.73 -12.45
C LEU A 149 -1.48 -7.67 -13.46
N ILE A 150 -0.68 -6.64 -13.72
CA ILE A 150 -1.00 -5.62 -14.73
C ILE A 150 -1.17 -6.27 -16.11
N LYS A 151 -0.27 -7.17 -16.49
CA LYS A 151 -0.32 -7.90 -17.76
C LYS A 151 -1.56 -8.80 -17.87
N LEU A 152 -1.93 -9.48 -16.79
CA LEU A 152 -3.14 -10.31 -16.74
C LEU A 152 -4.39 -9.46 -16.95
N TYR A 153 -4.47 -8.29 -16.30
CA TYR A 153 -5.61 -7.38 -16.44
C TYR A 153 -5.69 -6.74 -17.81
N SER A 154 -4.56 -6.35 -18.41
CA SER A 154 -4.55 -5.80 -19.77
C SER A 154 -5.00 -6.85 -20.79
N ALA A 155 -4.53 -8.09 -20.66
CA ALA A 155 -4.99 -9.20 -21.50
C ALA A 155 -6.49 -9.48 -21.32
N ARG A 156 -6.99 -9.47 -20.07
CA ARG A 156 -8.43 -9.64 -19.79
C ARG A 156 -9.28 -8.54 -20.41
N MET A 157 -8.81 -7.29 -20.42
CA MET A 157 -9.56 -6.17 -21.00
C MET A 157 -9.52 -6.16 -22.53
N ALA A 158 -8.45 -6.66 -23.13
CA ALA A 158 -8.34 -6.80 -24.58
C ALA A 158 -9.13 -7.99 -25.12
N ALA A 159 -9.35 -9.02 -24.30
CA ALA A 159 -10.12 -10.20 -24.69
C ALA A 159 -11.62 -9.86 -24.84
N PRO A 160 -12.31 -10.41 -25.86
CA PRO A 160 -13.75 -10.28 -26.00
C PRO A 160 -14.47 -10.83 -24.76
N GLY A 161 -15.35 -10.02 -24.16
CA GLY A 161 -16.19 -10.45 -23.05
C GLY A 161 -17.40 -11.25 -23.53
N HIS A 162 -17.87 -12.20 -22.71
CA HIS A 162 -19.18 -12.81 -22.90
C HIS A 162 -20.23 -12.00 -22.13
N THR A 163 -21.22 -11.45 -22.84
CA THR A 163 -22.35 -10.76 -22.21
C THR A 163 -23.40 -11.79 -21.85
N PHE A 164 -23.71 -11.91 -20.56
CA PHE A 164 -24.81 -12.77 -20.12
C PHE A 164 -26.15 -12.23 -20.62
N GLY A 165 -26.99 -13.13 -21.13
CA GLY A 165 -28.35 -12.80 -21.55
C GLY A 165 -29.25 -12.39 -20.37
N PRO A 166 -30.43 -11.82 -20.65
CA PRO A 166 -31.39 -11.44 -19.62
C PRO A 166 -31.84 -12.65 -18.78
N ASP A 167 -32.02 -12.44 -17.47
CA ASP A 167 -32.45 -13.47 -16.53
C ASP A 167 -33.77 -14.13 -17.00
N THR A 168 -33.79 -15.45 -17.09
CA THR A 168 -35.01 -16.23 -17.39
C THR A 168 -35.89 -16.36 -16.13
N PRO A 169 -37.23 -16.49 -16.24
CA PRO A 169 -38.15 -16.49 -15.09
C PRO A 169 -37.84 -17.54 -14.01
N GLY A 170 -37.22 -18.67 -14.38
CA GLY A 170 -36.78 -19.71 -13.44
C GLY A 170 -35.65 -19.27 -12.49
N SER A 171 -34.84 -18.27 -12.87
CA SER A 171 -33.76 -17.73 -12.02
C SER A 171 -34.31 -16.94 -10.82
N ALA A 172 -35.49 -16.33 -10.98
CA ALA A 172 -36.19 -15.63 -9.90
C ALA A 172 -36.77 -16.59 -8.85
N SER A 173 -37.23 -17.78 -9.25
CA SER A 173 -37.77 -18.78 -8.32
C SER A 173 -36.67 -19.41 -7.47
N TRP A 174 -35.47 -19.62 -8.03
CA TRP A 174 -34.26 -20.04 -7.29
C TRP A 174 -33.83 -19.01 -6.23
N ARG A 175 -33.90 -17.72 -6.56
CA ARG A 175 -33.61 -16.62 -5.62
C ARG A 175 -34.63 -16.56 -4.46
N THR A 176 -35.83 -17.07 -4.69
CA THR A 176 -36.93 -17.08 -3.71
C THR A 176 -36.87 -18.30 -2.77
N ARG A 177 -36.33 -19.44 -3.23
CA ARG A 177 -36.23 -20.69 -2.45
C ARG A 177 -35.09 -20.68 -1.41
N SER A 178 -34.04 -19.88 -1.61
CA SER A 178 -32.85 -19.80 -0.75
C SER A 178 -32.95 -18.69 0.31
N ARG A 179 -34.08 -18.59 1.01
CA ARG A 179 -34.29 -17.60 2.09
C ARG A 179 -33.77 -18.10 3.44
N THR A 180 -32.60 -18.76 3.46
CA THR A 180 -31.88 -19.02 4.71
C THR A 180 -31.11 -17.74 5.06
N ARG A 181 -31.60 -17.04 6.09
CA ARG A 181 -31.08 -15.84 6.76
C ARG A 181 -29.71 -15.34 6.24
N ARG A 182 -29.71 -14.50 5.21
CA ARG A 182 -28.53 -13.72 4.80
C ARG A 182 -28.09 -12.83 5.96
N ARG A 183 -26.93 -13.10 6.59
CA ARG A 183 -26.29 -12.13 7.49
C ARG A 183 -25.98 -10.86 6.68
N PRO A 184 -26.22 -9.65 7.21
CA PRO A 184 -25.94 -8.41 6.50
C PRO A 184 -24.44 -8.12 6.51
N THR A 185 -23.66 -8.87 5.74
CA THR A 185 -22.24 -8.59 5.51
C THR A 185 -21.93 -8.80 4.04
N SER A 186 -22.53 -7.97 3.18
CA SER A 186 -22.01 -7.57 1.87
C SER A 186 -23.12 -6.87 1.08
N SER A 187 -23.23 -5.55 1.22
CA SER A 187 -23.74 -4.74 0.12
C SER A 187 -22.54 -4.37 -0.75
N PRO A 188 -22.55 -4.60 -2.07
CA PRO A 188 -21.55 -4.02 -2.95
C PRO A 188 -21.72 -2.49 -2.96
N PRO A 189 -20.64 -1.70 -3.05
CA PRO A 189 -20.75 -0.24 -3.10
C PRO A 189 -21.49 0.17 -4.38
N SER A 190 -22.49 1.04 -4.22
CA SER A 190 -23.37 1.45 -5.33
C SER A 190 -22.62 2.30 -6.37
N PRO A 191 -22.96 2.23 -7.67
CA PRO A 191 -22.36 3.04 -8.72
C PRO A 191 -23.00 4.44 -8.87
N ARG A 192 -23.68 4.95 -7.83
CA ARG A 192 -24.36 6.26 -7.85
C ARG A 192 -23.59 7.32 -7.05
N SER A 193 -22.48 7.80 -7.61
CA SER A 193 -21.97 9.15 -7.31
C SER A 193 -21.30 9.82 -8.51
N ARG A 194 -21.49 9.29 -9.71
CA ARG A 194 -21.22 10.02 -10.95
C ARG A 194 -22.45 10.84 -11.33
N ARG A 195 -22.29 12.14 -11.15
CA ARG A 195 -22.99 13.25 -11.84
C ARG A 195 -24.39 13.61 -11.35
N THR A 196 -24.58 14.93 -11.31
CA THR A 196 -25.84 15.69 -11.21
C THR A 196 -26.40 15.92 -9.81
N TRP A 197 -25.84 16.89 -9.08
CA TRP A 197 -26.66 17.84 -8.29
C TRP A 197 -26.02 19.23 -8.40
N ARG A 198 -26.10 19.78 -9.63
CA ARG A 198 -26.10 21.22 -9.87
C ARG A 198 -27.58 21.61 -10.09
N SER A 199 -27.94 22.83 -9.67
CA SER A 199 -29.29 23.38 -9.48
C SER A 199 -29.91 22.92 -8.14
N ARG A 200 -29.85 23.68 -7.05
CA ARG A 200 -30.22 25.09 -6.82
C ARG A 200 -31.71 25.32 -7.09
N SER A 201 -32.42 25.59 -5.98
CA SER A 201 -33.58 26.48 -5.84
C SER A 201 -34.87 26.13 -6.59
N ARG A 202 -35.98 25.91 -5.85
CA ARG A 202 -37.02 26.94 -5.64
C ARG A 202 -38.26 26.43 -4.83
N TRP A 203 -38.57 27.19 -3.78
CA TRP A 203 -39.89 27.65 -3.29
C TRP A 203 -40.78 26.75 -2.40
N THR A 204 -40.82 27.17 -1.12
CA THR A 204 -41.98 27.46 -0.24
C THR A 204 -43.40 27.09 -0.68
N ALA A 205 -44.15 26.47 0.24
CA ALA A 205 -45.24 27.12 1.00
C ALA A 205 -45.34 26.45 2.38
#